data_AF-A0A3N2G4Q1-F1
#
_entry.id   AF-A0A3N2G4Q1-F1
#
_cell.length_a   1.000
_cell.length_b   1.000
_cell.length_c   1.000
_cell.angle_alpha   90.00
_cell.angle_beta   90.00
_cell.angle_gamma   90.00
#
_symmetry.space_group_name_H-M   'P 1'
#
loop_
_entity.id
_entity.type
_entity.pdbx_description
1 polymer ?
#
loop_
_entity_poly.entity_id
_entity_poly.type
_entity_poly.pdbx_seq_one_letter_code
_entity_poly.pdbx_strand_id
1 'polypeptide(L)'
;MGSHASDAPGVPGPPDRRHSRPHSRRWLLGAPAVVVAVGLVAGALTATALRPRTSDAAQVVPATTTRPAVEPSATAATASSSAPDVAAAQPPASTPASTPTSTPTLPPGLTQADVDSGLLGTDVADSASGDLVVVPGTDAGPGTGTVREVRVEVEDGLPVDGEAFARFVMATLNDRRGWGADGSLSFARTDGTADLRVVLASPEKVDEMCAPLRTAGEVSCGRGGHATINFKRWVRATDEFDDRTLYRHYVVSHEVGHLLGHPHQGCPGAGRLAPVMQQQSYRVAPCVANAWPHPDA
;
A
#
# COMPACT_ATOMS: atom_id res chain seq x y z
N MET A 1 -8.95 -83.09 14.78
CA MET A 1 -7.69 -82.66 15.44
C MET A 1 -6.72 -82.28 14.34
N GLY A 2 -6.70 -81.00 13.97
CA GLY A 2 -5.84 -80.46 12.93
C GLY A 2 -4.99 -79.35 13.52
N SER A 3 -3.72 -79.32 13.17
CA SER A 3 -2.83 -78.18 13.41
C SER A 3 -1.71 -78.26 12.37
N HIS A 4 -1.96 -77.63 11.22
CA HIS A 4 -0.92 -77.18 10.31
C HIS A 4 -0.54 -75.76 10.73
N ALA A 5 0.69 -75.58 11.22
CA ALA A 5 1.28 -74.26 11.43
C ALA A 5 2.01 -73.85 10.15
N SER A 6 1.58 -72.73 9.57
CA SER A 6 2.24 -72.07 8.44
C SER A 6 3.34 -71.15 8.95
N ASP A 7 4.51 -71.25 8.33
CA ASP A 7 5.65 -70.35 8.53
C ASP A 7 5.31 -68.91 8.09
N ALA A 8 5.69 -67.94 8.92
CA ALA A 8 5.67 -66.51 8.59
C ALA A 8 7.09 -66.05 8.21
N PRO A 9 7.26 -65.16 7.20
CA PRO A 9 8.56 -64.66 6.81
C PRO A 9 9.09 -63.61 7.81
N GLY A 10 10.36 -63.74 8.16
CA GLY A 10 11.07 -62.88 9.11
C GLY A 10 11.27 -61.44 8.63
N VAL A 11 11.21 -60.51 9.58
CA VAL A 11 11.47 -59.07 9.42
C VAL A 11 12.97 -58.82 9.21
N PRO A 12 13.38 -57.98 8.23
CA PRO A 12 14.78 -57.59 8.08
C PRO A 12 15.23 -56.61 9.17
N GLY A 13 16.38 -56.89 9.78
CA GLY A 13 17.03 -56.02 10.77
C GLY A 13 17.68 -54.75 10.17
N PRO A 14 18.01 -53.74 10.99
CA PRO A 14 18.58 -52.48 10.53
C PRO A 14 20.04 -52.63 10.06
N PRO A 15 20.52 -51.79 9.12
CA PRO A 15 21.88 -51.87 8.61
C PRO A 15 22.94 -51.38 9.61
N ASP A 16 24.05 -52.10 9.64
CA ASP A 16 25.28 -51.84 10.40
C ASP A 16 25.86 -50.44 10.12
N ARG A 17 26.01 -49.64 11.18
CA ARG A 17 26.78 -48.39 11.14
C ARG A 17 28.27 -48.71 11.10
N ARG A 18 28.87 -48.71 9.92
CA ARG A 18 30.33 -48.71 9.77
C ARG A 18 30.89 -47.36 10.22
N HIS A 19 31.69 -47.41 11.29
CA HIS A 19 32.51 -46.29 11.75
C HIS A 19 33.68 -46.05 10.78
N SER A 20 33.56 -45.03 9.94
CA SER A 20 34.68 -44.49 9.16
C SER A 20 35.60 -43.68 10.08
N ARG A 21 36.83 -44.17 10.25
CA ARG A 21 37.92 -43.47 10.94
C ARG A 21 38.33 -42.21 10.16
N PRO A 22 38.69 -41.11 10.83
CA PRO A 22 39.16 -39.90 10.15
C PRO A 22 40.59 -40.09 9.65
N HIS A 23 40.80 -39.90 8.35
CA HIS A 23 42.12 -39.78 7.76
C HIS A 23 42.73 -38.41 8.11
N SER A 24 43.69 -38.42 9.03
CA SER A 24 44.57 -37.28 9.31
C SER A 24 45.50 -37.01 8.13
N ARG A 25 45.12 -36.06 7.26
CA ARG A 25 46.04 -35.47 6.28
C ARG A 25 46.76 -34.29 6.91
N ARG A 26 48.04 -34.50 7.21
CA ARG A 26 49.02 -33.47 7.53
C ARG A 26 49.15 -32.51 6.33
N TRP A 27 48.65 -31.29 6.48
CA TRP A 27 49.00 -30.19 5.59
C TRP A 27 50.22 -29.48 6.15
N LEU A 28 51.27 -29.47 5.33
CA LEU A 28 52.50 -28.72 5.58
C LEU A 28 52.23 -27.22 5.47
N LEU A 29 52.93 -26.49 6.32
CA LEU A 29 52.94 -25.04 6.47
C LEU A 29 53.29 -24.32 5.15
N GLY A 30 52.53 -23.28 4.83
CA GLY A 30 52.82 -22.33 3.76
C GLY A 30 51.95 -21.09 3.93
N ALA A 31 52.35 -20.17 4.82
CA ALA A 31 51.70 -18.87 4.96
C ALA A 31 52.08 -17.97 3.76
N PRO A 32 51.13 -17.39 3.02
CA PRO A 32 51.44 -16.30 2.11
C PRO A 32 51.59 -15.01 2.92
N ALA A 33 52.76 -14.39 2.84
CA ALA A 33 53.02 -13.07 3.39
C ALA A 33 52.11 -12.04 2.70
N VAL A 34 51.18 -11.45 3.46
CA VAL A 34 50.44 -10.27 3.03
C VAL A 34 51.34 -9.06 3.23
N VAL A 35 51.91 -8.56 2.13
CA VAL A 35 52.58 -7.26 2.10
C VAL A 35 51.49 -6.18 2.09
N VAL A 36 51.31 -5.50 3.22
CA VAL A 36 50.48 -4.29 3.30
C VAL A 36 51.31 -3.12 2.79
N ALA A 37 51.09 -2.74 1.54
CA ALA A 37 51.60 -1.49 0.99
C ALA A 37 50.74 -0.33 1.49
N VAL A 38 51.22 0.39 2.52
CA VAL A 38 50.66 1.68 2.94
C VAL A 38 51.09 2.72 1.92
N GLY A 39 50.21 3.01 0.96
CA GLY A 39 50.36 4.13 0.04
C GLY A 39 50.04 5.46 0.74
N LEU A 40 51.08 6.18 1.15
CA LEU A 40 50.99 7.60 1.49
C LEU A 40 50.74 8.40 0.20
N VAL A 41 49.48 8.77 -0.05
CA VAL A 41 49.15 9.75 -1.08
C VAL A 41 49.12 11.12 -0.41
N ALA A 42 50.23 11.87 -0.57
CA ALA A 42 50.29 13.29 -0.27
C ALA A 42 49.53 14.05 -1.38
N GLY A 43 48.26 14.35 -1.14
CA GLY A 43 47.47 15.24 -1.98
C GLY A 43 47.79 16.70 -1.66
N ALA A 44 48.45 17.38 -2.60
CA ALA A 44 48.75 18.80 -2.54
C ALA A 44 47.46 19.64 -2.56
N LEU A 45 47.24 20.43 -1.51
CA LEU A 45 46.21 21.47 -1.45
C LEU A 45 46.70 22.69 -2.23
N THR A 46 46.23 22.86 -3.46
CA THR A 46 46.30 24.15 -4.16
C THR A 46 45.01 24.93 -3.89
N ALA A 47 45.15 25.98 -3.08
CA ALA A 47 44.10 26.96 -2.86
C ALA A 47 43.99 27.88 -4.09
N THR A 48 42.87 27.81 -4.80
CA THR A 48 42.45 28.85 -5.75
C THR A 48 41.17 29.51 -5.24
N ALA A 49 41.34 30.71 -4.70
CA ALA A 49 40.26 31.62 -4.34
C ALA A 49 39.78 32.36 -5.60
N LEU A 50 38.50 32.22 -5.99
CA LEU A 50 37.80 33.21 -6.83
C LEU A 50 36.28 33.22 -6.57
N ARG A 51 35.88 34.27 -5.83
CA ARG A 51 34.65 35.11 -5.85
C ARG A 51 33.23 34.48 -5.84
N PRO A 52 32.35 34.99 -4.96
CA PRO A 52 30.91 34.70 -5.00
C PRO A 52 30.22 35.46 -6.14
N ARG A 53 29.38 34.77 -6.91
CA ARG A 53 28.36 35.41 -7.76
C ARG A 53 27.10 35.60 -6.93
N THR A 54 26.86 36.85 -6.58
CA THR A 54 25.54 37.37 -6.20
C THR A 54 24.63 37.26 -7.41
N SER A 55 23.60 36.41 -7.35
CA SER A 55 22.47 36.51 -8.28
C SER A 55 21.52 37.56 -7.74
N ASP A 56 21.46 38.64 -8.50
CA ASP A 56 20.66 39.83 -8.32
C ASP A 56 19.16 39.52 -8.37
N ALA A 57 18.40 40.36 -7.69
CA ALA A 57 16.98 40.26 -7.45
C ALA A 57 16.16 40.32 -8.75
N ALA A 58 15.23 39.39 -8.91
CA ALA A 58 14.16 39.51 -9.90
C ALA A 58 13.26 40.69 -9.51
N GLN A 59 13.07 41.57 -10.47
CA GLN A 59 12.35 42.84 -10.37
C GLN A 59 10.90 42.64 -9.91
N VAL A 60 10.52 43.45 -8.92
CA VAL A 60 9.13 43.70 -8.52
C VAL A 60 8.49 44.69 -9.51
N VAL A 61 7.29 44.31 -9.92
CA VAL A 61 6.30 44.97 -10.80
C VAL A 61 6.04 46.46 -10.47
N PRO A 62 5.77 47.34 -11.46
CA PRO A 62 5.07 48.59 -11.22
C PRO A 62 3.55 48.44 -11.39
N ALA A 63 2.84 49.32 -10.69
CA ALA A 63 1.43 49.25 -10.35
C ALA A 63 0.49 50.06 -11.27
N THR A 64 -0.81 49.82 -11.05
CA THR A 64 -1.94 50.78 -11.05
C THR A 64 -2.82 50.92 -12.30
N THR A 65 -4.12 51.07 -12.00
CA THR A 65 -5.23 51.68 -12.77
C THR A 65 -5.92 50.70 -13.75
N THR A 66 -7.25 50.53 -13.83
CA THR A 66 -8.39 51.45 -13.67
C THR A 66 -9.69 50.63 -13.60
N ARG A 67 -10.64 51.02 -12.73
CA ARG A 67 -12.07 50.62 -12.80
C ARG A 67 -12.79 51.52 -13.81
N PRO A 68 -13.78 51.00 -14.57
CA PRO A 68 -15.10 51.59 -14.38
C PRO A 68 -16.22 50.56 -14.31
N ALA A 69 -17.20 50.89 -13.46
CA ALA A 69 -18.49 50.25 -13.35
C ALA A 69 -19.37 50.67 -14.54
N VAL A 70 -20.19 49.73 -15.04
CA VAL A 70 -21.32 50.03 -15.92
C VAL A 70 -22.51 49.21 -15.43
N GLU A 71 -23.52 49.93 -14.94
CA GLU A 71 -24.90 49.49 -14.77
C GLU A 71 -25.65 49.69 -16.10
N PRO A 72 -26.73 48.95 -16.35
CA PRO A 72 -27.97 49.69 -16.62
C PRO A 72 -29.21 49.11 -15.92
N SER A 73 -30.10 50.06 -15.61
CA SER A 73 -31.44 49.93 -15.03
C SER A 73 -32.54 49.73 -16.09
N ALA A 74 -33.72 49.33 -15.58
CA ALA A 74 -35.10 49.49 -16.09
C ALA A 74 -35.60 48.44 -17.12
N THR A 75 -36.87 47.98 -17.16
CA THR A 75 -38.14 48.47 -16.61
C THR A 75 -39.19 47.33 -16.58
N ALA A 76 -40.25 47.55 -15.80
CA ALA A 76 -41.41 46.69 -15.55
C ALA A 76 -42.31 46.35 -16.75
N ALA A 77 -43.08 45.26 -16.62
CA ALA A 77 -44.40 45.11 -17.23
C ALA A 77 -45.33 44.28 -16.33
N THR A 78 -46.46 44.88 -15.98
CA THR A 78 -47.58 44.38 -15.18
C THR A 78 -48.62 43.71 -16.07
N ALA A 79 -49.24 42.59 -15.64
CA ALA A 79 -50.63 42.29 -15.99
C ALA A 79 -51.24 41.27 -15.01
N SER A 80 -52.32 41.69 -14.35
CA SER A 80 -53.25 40.87 -13.57
C SER A 80 -54.37 40.32 -14.45
N SER A 81 -54.89 39.11 -14.17
CA SER A 81 -56.30 38.72 -14.35
C SER A 81 -56.50 37.32 -13.73
N SER A 82 -57.12 37.21 -12.55
CA SER A 82 -58.56 36.93 -12.33
C SER A 82 -58.90 35.44 -12.38
N ALA A 83 -59.30 34.89 -11.22
CA ALA A 83 -59.89 33.57 -11.04
C ALA A 83 -61.25 33.42 -11.77
N PRO A 84 -61.75 32.18 -11.91
CA PRO A 84 -62.75 31.76 -10.93
C PRO A 84 -62.60 30.32 -10.43
N ASP A 85 -63.19 30.13 -9.26
CA ASP A 85 -63.37 28.92 -8.47
C ASP A 85 -64.46 28.01 -9.07
N VAL A 86 -64.16 26.73 -9.30
CA VAL A 86 -65.17 25.66 -9.37
C VAL A 86 -64.59 24.38 -8.78
N ALA A 87 -65.30 23.85 -7.79
CA ALA A 87 -64.98 22.70 -6.98
C ALA A 87 -65.03 21.34 -7.72
N ALA A 88 -64.46 20.34 -7.02
CA ALA A 88 -64.68 18.89 -7.10
C ALA A 88 -63.71 18.05 -7.97
N ALA A 89 -62.70 17.44 -7.31
CA ALA A 89 -62.64 15.99 -7.04
C ALA A 89 -61.24 15.63 -6.50
N GLN A 90 -61.14 15.25 -5.23
CA GLN A 90 -59.92 14.69 -4.65
C GLN A 90 -59.62 13.31 -5.25
N PRO A 91 -58.44 13.07 -5.84
CA PRO A 91 -57.94 11.71 -6.04
C PRO A 91 -57.62 11.11 -4.66
N PRO A 92 -57.87 9.81 -4.43
CA PRO A 92 -57.49 9.17 -3.17
C PRO A 92 -55.96 9.29 -2.99
N ALA A 93 -55.55 9.61 -1.76
CA ALA A 93 -54.16 9.62 -1.35
C ALA A 93 -53.56 8.21 -1.51
N SER A 94 -52.80 8.01 -2.58
CA SER A 94 -51.94 6.83 -2.73
C SER A 94 -50.77 6.99 -1.76
N THR A 95 -50.86 6.34 -0.61
CA THR A 95 -49.71 6.08 0.26
C THR A 95 -48.62 5.41 -0.60
N PRO A 96 -47.40 5.98 -0.72
CA PRO A 96 -46.33 5.28 -1.41
C PRO A 96 -46.01 4.04 -0.59
N ALA A 97 -46.33 2.88 -1.14
CA ALA A 97 -45.88 1.60 -0.59
C ALA A 97 -44.35 1.65 -0.55
N SER A 98 -43.78 1.57 0.65
CA SER A 98 -42.34 1.46 0.84
C SER A 98 -41.87 0.17 0.18
N THR A 99 -41.27 0.28 -1.00
CA THR A 99 -40.57 -0.83 -1.63
C THR A 99 -39.50 -1.30 -0.63
N PRO A 100 -39.48 -2.59 -0.23
CA PRO A 100 -38.44 -3.07 0.66
C PRO A 100 -37.10 -2.91 -0.06
N THR A 101 -36.21 -2.10 0.51
CA THR A 101 -34.82 -1.99 0.07
C THR A 101 -34.16 -3.35 0.33
N SER A 102 -34.04 -4.16 -0.71
CA SER A 102 -33.28 -5.41 -0.67
C SER A 102 -31.83 -5.10 -0.28
N THR A 103 -31.44 -5.49 0.93
CA THR A 103 -30.06 -5.38 1.38
C THR A 103 -29.19 -6.28 0.50
N PRO A 104 -28.12 -5.78 -0.12
CA PRO A 104 -27.24 -6.61 -0.94
C PRO A 104 -26.65 -7.76 -0.10
N THR A 105 -26.73 -8.98 -0.62
CA THR A 105 -26.13 -10.16 0.03
C THR A 105 -24.62 -10.14 -0.21
N LEU A 106 -23.84 -10.16 0.88
CA LEU A 106 -22.38 -10.23 0.82
C LEU A 106 -21.89 -11.64 0.43
N PRO A 107 -20.69 -11.75 -0.20
CA PRO A 107 -20.05 -13.04 -0.40
C PRO A 107 -19.84 -13.79 0.94
N PRO A 108 -19.94 -15.14 0.95
CA PRO A 108 -19.77 -15.92 2.17
C PRO A 108 -18.42 -15.64 2.84
N GLY A 109 -18.44 -15.43 4.16
CA GLY A 109 -17.22 -15.22 4.95
C GLY A 109 -16.60 -13.82 4.83
N LEU A 110 -17.21 -12.91 4.06
CA LEU A 110 -16.75 -11.51 3.96
C LEU A 110 -17.65 -10.56 4.74
N THR A 111 -17.00 -9.57 5.36
CA THR A 111 -17.66 -8.39 5.91
C THR A 111 -17.82 -7.32 4.83
N GLN A 112 -18.62 -6.28 5.09
CA GLN A 112 -18.71 -5.13 4.18
C GLN A 112 -17.33 -4.46 4.00
N ALA A 113 -16.56 -4.30 5.08
CA ALA A 113 -15.22 -3.73 5.02
C ALA A 113 -14.24 -4.57 4.16
N ASP A 114 -14.48 -5.87 4.03
CA ASP A 114 -13.70 -6.72 3.12
C ASP A 114 -14.04 -6.46 1.66
N VAL A 115 -15.32 -6.39 1.34
CA VAL A 115 -15.78 -6.04 -0.01
C VAL A 115 -15.34 -4.63 -0.39
N ASP A 116 -15.40 -3.68 0.54
CA ASP A 116 -14.95 -2.30 0.32
C ASP A 116 -13.43 -2.21 0.08
N SER A 117 -12.66 -3.17 0.59
CA SER A 117 -11.23 -3.33 0.30
C SER A 117 -10.92 -4.07 -1.00
N GLY A 118 -11.97 -4.49 -1.72
CA GLY A 118 -11.90 -5.22 -2.97
C GLY A 118 -11.87 -6.75 -2.84
N LEU A 119 -12.05 -7.34 -1.65
CA LEU A 119 -12.09 -8.81 -1.57
C LEU A 119 -13.39 -9.37 -2.16
N LEU A 120 -13.24 -10.41 -2.99
CA LEU A 120 -14.33 -11.25 -3.49
C LEU A 120 -14.32 -12.65 -2.86
N GLY A 121 -13.21 -13.02 -2.20
CA GLY A 121 -13.06 -14.28 -1.47
C GLY A 121 -11.93 -14.23 -0.46
N THR A 122 -11.83 -15.28 0.36
CA THR A 122 -10.80 -15.43 1.41
C THR A 122 -9.75 -16.49 1.10
N ASP A 123 -9.88 -17.18 -0.03
CA ASP A 123 -8.96 -18.23 -0.44
C ASP A 123 -7.63 -17.62 -0.86
N VAL A 124 -6.55 -18.09 -0.23
CA VAL A 124 -5.19 -17.63 -0.51
C VAL A 124 -4.43 -18.81 -1.09
N ALA A 125 -4.22 -18.79 -2.40
CA ALA A 125 -3.26 -19.64 -3.08
C ALA A 125 -1.85 -19.02 -2.99
N ASP A 126 -0.82 -19.86 -3.01
CA ASP A 126 0.58 -19.39 -2.98
C ASP A 126 0.96 -18.64 -4.27
N SER A 127 0.32 -18.98 -5.40
CA SER A 127 0.48 -18.34 -6.71
C SER A 127 -0.86 -18.04 -7.40
N ALA A 128 -0.84 -17.09 -8.33
CA ALA A 128 -1.89 -16.85 -9.32
C ALA A 128 -1.29 -16.91 -10.74
N SER A 129 -1.68 -16.04 -11.67
CA SER A 129 -1.21 -16.11 -13.07
C SER A 129 0.25 -15.64 -13.26
N GLY A 130 0.76 -14.79 -12.37
CA GLY A 130 2.01 -14.05 -12.53
C GLY A 130 1.92 -12.77 -13.38
N ASP A 131 0.81 -12.56 -14.08
CA ASP A 131 0.55 -11.39 -14.94
C ASP A 131 -0.07 -10.25 -14.13
N LEU A 132 0.51 -9.05 -14.21
CA LEU A 132 -0.02 -7.86 -13.55
C LEU A 132 -0.96 -7.09 -14.47
N VAL A 133 -2.20 -6.89 -14.03
CA VAL A 133 -3.22 -6.12 -14.74
C VAL A 133 -3.34 -4.75 -14.11
N VAL A 134 -3.23 -3.70 -14.93
CA VAL A 134 -3.51 -2.32 -14.50
C VAL A 134 -5.01 -2.17 -14.26
N VAL A 135 -5.39 -1.63 -13.11
CA VAL A 135 -6.78 -1.30 -12.82
C VAL A 135 -7.14 0.01 -13.52
N PRO A 136 -8.03 0.02 -14.53
CA PRO A 136 -8.34 1.21 -15.32
C PRO A 136 -8.89 2.34 -14.46
N GLY A 137 -8.57 3.59 -14.78
CA GLY A 137 -9.11 4.76 -14.10
C GLY A 137 -8.08 5.84 -13.79
N THR A 138 -8.59 7.06 -13.65
CA THR A 138 -7.81 8.26 -13.34
C THR A 138 -8.56 9.11 -12.33
N ASP A 139 -7.87 9.62 -11.32
CA ASP A 139 -8.44 10.51 -10.30
C ASP A 139 -7.43 11.63 -9.99
N ALA A 140 -7.90 12.87 -9.94
CA ALA A 140 -7.05 13.98 -9.49
C ALA A 140 -6.77 13.85 -7.99
N GLY A 141 -5.54 14.15 -7.58
CA GLY A 141 -5.21 14.27 -6.16
C GLY A 141 -5.95 15.46 -5.53
N PRO A 142 -6.46 15.33 -4.29
CA PRO A 142 -7.32 16.35 -3.67
C PRO A 142 -6.56 17.56 -3.14
N GLY A 143 -5.24 17.43 -2.91
CA GLY A 143 -4.39 18.49 -2.37
C GLY A 143 -3.67 19.32 -3.44
N THR A 144 -3.22 20.51 -3.05
CA THR A 144 -2.45 21.45 -3.89
C THR A 144 -0.93 21.30 -3.74
N GLY A 145 -0.48 20.34 -2.94
CA GLY A 145 0.92 20.01 -2.75
C GLY A 145 1.56 19.38 -3.99
N THR A 146 2.78 18.86 -3.83
CA THR A 146 3.42 18.11 -4.91
C THR A 146 2.57 16.89 -5.26
N VAL A 147 2.18 16.73 -6.52
CA VAL A 147 1.43 15.56 -6.97
C VAL A 147 2.37 14.39 -7.23
N ARG A 148 1.98 13.20 -6.77
CA ARG A 148 2.57 11.92 -7.16
C ARG A 148 1.53 11.10 -7.90
N GLU A 149 1.85 10.69 -9.11
CA GLU A 149 1.00 9.81 -9.90
C GLU A 149 1.13 8.37 -9.39
N VAL A 150 0.00 7.72 -9.13
CA VAL A 150 -0.11 6.36 -8.60
C VAL A 150 -0.83 5.48 -9.62
N ARG A 151 -0.19 4.38 -10.01
CA ARG A 151 -0.84 3.30 -10.76
C ARG A 151 -1.16 2.13 -9.84
N VAL A 152 -2.38 1.63 -9.91
CA VAL A 152 -2.81 0.43 -9.18
C VAL A 152 -2.84 -0.76 -10.12
N GLU A 153 -2.25 -1.87 -9.68
CA GLU A 153 -2.23 -3.14 -10.40
C GLU A 153 -2.64 -4.30 -9.49
N VAL A 154 -3.23 -5.32 -10.07
CA VAL A 154 -3.60 -6.57 -9.40
C VAL A 154 -3.08 -7.73 -10.24
N GLU A 155 -2.49 -8.73 -9.61
CA GLU A 155 -2.15 -9.97 -10.30
C GLU A 155 -3.42 -10.70 -10.75
N ASP A 156 -3.47 -11.07 -12.02
CA ASP A 156 -4.64 -11.75 -12.60
C ASP A 156 -4.86 -13.12 -11.93
N GLY A 157 -6.14 -13.46 -11.72
CA GLY A 157 -6.55 -14.67 -11.01
C GLY A 157 -6.71 -14.53 -9.49
N LEU A 158 -6.38 -13.38 -8.89
CA LEU A 158 -6.74 -13.11 -7.49
C LEU A 158 -8.26 -12.86 -7.36
N PRO A 159 -8.92 -13.33 -6.28
CA PRO A 159 -10.35 -13.09 -6.05
C PRO A 159 -10.58 -11.67 -5.51
N VAL A 160 -10.33 -10.67 -6.37
CA VAL A 160 -10.31 -9.25 -6.03
C VAL A 160 -11.07 -8.42 -7.07
N ASP A 161 -11.91 -7.51 -6.59
CA ASP A 161 -12.40 -6.37 -7.36
C ASP A 161 -11.30 -5.29 -7.36
N GLY A 162 -10.62 -5.16 -8.50
CA GLY A 162 -9.50 -4.23 -8.65
C GLY A 162 -9.91 -2.76 -8.46
N GLU A 163 -11.14 -2.38 -8.83
CA GLU A 163 -11.60 -0.98 -8.69
C GLU A 163 -11.89 -0.63 -7.24
N ALA A 164 -12.49 -1.56 -6.48
CA ALA A 164 -12.65 -1.40 -5.05
C ALA A 164 -11.29 -1.37 -4.32
N PHE A 165 -10.33 -2.23 -4.71
CA PHE A 165 -8.96 -2.17 -4.20
C PHE A 165 -8.29 -0.82 -4.50
N ALA A 166 -8.36 -0.34 -5.74
CA ALA A 166 -7.78 0.95 -6.13
C ALA A 166 -8.38 2.12 -5.36
N ARG A 167 -9.71 2.12 -5.16
CA ARG A 167 -10.39 3.12 -4.34
C ARG A 167 -9.91 3.09 -2.89
N PHE A 168 -9.75 1.90 -2.30
CA PHE A 168 -9.21 1.76 -0.94
C PHE A 168 -7.78 2.31 -0.85
N VAL A 169 -6.92 1.99 -1.82
CA VAL A 169 -5.55 2.51 -1.88
C VAL A 169 -5.55 4.03 -1.95
N MET A 170 -6.28 4.62 -2.88
CA MET A 170 -6.31 6.09 -3.05
C MET A 170 -6.94 6.79 -1.85
N ALA A 171 -7.97 6.22 -1.23
CA ALA A 171 -8.55 6.73 0.00
C ALA A 171 -7.55 6.70 1.17
N THR A 172 -6.72 5.66 1.25
CA THR A 172 -5.66 5.56 2.27
C THR A 172 -4.58 6.63 2.05
N LEU A 173 -4.09 6.76 0.82
CA LEU A 173 -2.99 7.68 0.51
C LEU A 173 -3.38 9.15 0.69
N ASN A 174 -4.64 9.47 0.38
CA ASN A 174 -5.21 10.82 0.52
C ASN A 174 -6.04 11.02 1.80
N ASP A 175 -5.97 10.10 2.78
CA ASP A 175 -6.58 10.31 4.09
C ASP A 175 -5.91 11.52 4.77
N ARG A 176 -6.69 12.28 5.56
CA ARG A 176 -6.19 13.44 6.31
C ARG A 176 -5.00 13.11 7.23
N ARG A 177 -4.86 11.84 7.64
CA ARG A 177 -3.77 11.32 8.47
C ARG A 177 -2.59 10.75 7.64
N GLY A 178 -2.76 10.67 6.32
CA GLY A 178 -1.80 10.12 5.36
C GLY A 178 -0.61 11.05 5.09
N TRP A 179 0.26 10.67 4.15
CA TRP A 179 1.52 11.38 3.87
C TRP A 179 1.35 12.83 3.41
N GLY A 180 0.17 13.22 2.95
CA GLY A 180 -0.16 14.60 2.55
C GLY A 180 -0.77 15.46 3.66
N ALA A 181 -0.83 14.99 4.91
CA ALA A 181 -1.51 15.69 6.01
C ALA A 181 -1.02 17.13 6.24
N ASP A 182 0.26 17.41 6.00
CA ASP A 182 0.86 18.74 6.13
C ASP A 182 0.68 19.63 4.89
N GLY A 183 -0.04 19.15 3.87
CA GLY A 183 -0.28 19.84 2.61
C GLY A 183 0.88 19.78 1.61
N SER A 184 1.98 19.09 1.92
CA SER A 184 3.15 19.00 1.05
C SER A 184 2.97 18.04 -0.14
N LEU A 185 2.07 17.07 -0.02
CA LEU A 185 1.89 15.96 -0.95
C LEU A 185 0.41 15.73 -1.30
N SER A 186 0.15 15.27 -2.52
CA SER A 186 -1.17 14.85 -3.01
C SER A 186 -0.99 13.67 -3.95
N PHE A 187 -1.84 12.64 -3.89
CA PHE A 187 -1.73 11.47 -4.76
C PHE A 187 -2.84 11.49 -5.81
N ALA A 188 -2.46 11.51 -7.08
CA ALA A 188 -3.36 11.32 -8.22
C ALA A 188 -3.29 9.87 -8.69
N ARG A 189 -4.42 9.33 -9.15
CA ARG A 189 -4.47 8.00 -9.78
C ARG A 189 -4.34 8.13 -11.28
N THR A 190 -3.58 7.24 -11.90
CA THR A 190 -3.48 7.08 -13.34
C THR A 190 -3.39 5.61 -13.72
N ASP A 191 -3.96 5.23 -14.85
CA ASP A 191 -3.74 3.92 -15.48
C ASP A 191 -2.58 3.94 -16.51
N GLY A 192 -1.92 5.08 -16.67
CA GLY A 192 -0.76 5.27 -17.54
C GLY A 192 0.60 5.06 -16.85
N THR A 193 1.58 5.89 -17.22
CA THR A 193 2.87 5.95 -16.53
C THR A 193 2.70 6.70 -15.22
N ALA A 194 3.20 6.12 -14.13
CA ALA A 194 3.08 6.66 -12.78
C ALA A 194 4.43 6.77 -12.08
N ASP A 195 4.53 7.67 -11.10
CA ASP A 195 5.70 7.80 -10.23
C ASP A 195 5.80 6.59 -9.28
N LEU A 196 4.64 6.12 -8.81
CA LEU A 196 4.49 5.07 -7.82
C LEU A 196 3.54 4.00 -8.35
N ARG A 197 3.85 2.73 -8.10
CA ARG A 197 2.95 1.61 -8.36
C ARG A 197 2.51 1.00 -7.04
N VAL A 198 1.23 0.68 -6.91
CA VAL A 198 0.69 -0.13 -5.80
C VAL A 198 0.16 -1.42 -6.40
N VAL A 199 0.74 -2.55 -6.01
CA VAL A 199 0.50 -3.85 -6.64
C VAL A 199 -0.06 -4.80 -5.61
N LEU A 200 -1.19 -5.45 -5.88
CA LEU A 200 -1.67 -6.58 -5.07
C LEU A 200 -1.33 -7.89 -5.78
N ALA A 201 -0.59 -8.77 -5.10
CA ALA A 201 -0.04 -9.96 -5.72
C ALA A 201 -0.02 -11.17 -4.76
N SER A 202 -0.03 -12.37 -5.33
CA SER A 202 0.12 -13.64 -4.63
C SER A 202 1.46 -13.73 -3.88
N PRO A 203 1.57 -14.58 -2.84
CA PRO A 203 2.80 -14.80 -2.09
C PRO A 203 4.06 -15.01 -2.95
N GLU A 204 4.01 -15.88 -3.95
CA GLU A 204 5.14 -16.16 -4.84
C GLU A 204 5.52 -14.95 -5.70
N LYS A 205 4.51 -14.23 -6.23
CA LYS A 205 4.77 -13.05 -7.05
C LYS A 205 5.35 -11.90 -6.22
N VAL A 206 4.95 -11.77 -4.95
CA VAL A 206 5.56 -10.82 -4.01
C VAL A 206 7.04 -11.15 -3.80
N ASP A 207 7.39 -12.42 -3.57
CA ASP A 207 8.78 -12.84 -3.40
C ASP A 207 9.65 -12.50 -4.62
N GLU A 208 9.11 -12.66 -5.84
CA GLU A 208 9.78 -12.27 -7.08
C GLU A 208 10.02 -10.76 -7.14
N MET A 209 8.97 -9.96 -6.94
CA MET A 209 9.04 -8.50 -7.09
C MET A 209 9.90 -7.85 -6.00
N CYS A 210 9.85 -8.39 -4.78
CA CYS A 210 10.56 -7.85 -3.63
C CYS A 210 12.04 -8.24 -3.59
N ALA A 211 12.51 -9.15 -4.44
CA ALA A 211 13.90 -9.58 -4.49
C ALA A 211 14.87 -8.36 -4.57
N PRO A 212 15.99 -8.38 -3.82
CA PRO A 212 16.53 -9.47 -3.02
C PRO A 212 16.00 -9.52 -1.56
N LEU A 213 14.97 -8.75 -1.21
CA LEU A 213 14.34 -8.85 0.10
C LEU A 213 13.67 -10.22 0.24
N ARG A 214 13.73 -10.80 1.44
CA ARG A 214 13.19 -12.13 1.72
C ARG A 214 11.84 -11.99 2.41
N THR A 215 10.79 -11.82 1.61
CA THR A 215 9.39 -11.74 2.07
C THR A 215 8.83 -13.11 2.46
N ALA A 216 9.38 -14.19 1.90
CA ALA A 216 9.06 -15.59 2.22
C ALA A 216 7.56 -15.94 2.09
N GLY A 217 6.87 -15.29 1.17
CA GLY A 217 5.43 -15.39 0.96
C GLY A 217 4.60 -14.76 2.09
N GLU A 218 5.22 -14.07 3.04
CA GLU A 218 4.54 -13.61 4.26
C GLU A 218 4.27 -12.11 4.32
N VAL A 219 5.16 -11.26 3.84
CA VAL A 219 5.04 -9.80 4.02
C VAL A 219 5.11 -9.06 2.70
N SER A 220 4.84 -7.76 2.74
CA SER A 220 4.84 -6.84 1.61
C SER A 220 6.20 -6.13 1.49
N CYS A 221 6.42 -5.35 0.43
CA CYS A 221 7.59 -4.48 0.33
C CYS A 221 7.32 -3.22 -0.51
N GLY A 222 8.06 -2.15 -0.21
CA GLY A 222 8.19 -0.95 -1.02
C GLY A 222 9.61 -0.83 -1.58
N ARG A 223 9.79 -1.10 -2.88
CA ARG A 223 11.10 -1.04 -3.55
C ARG A 223 10.92 -0.81 -5.05
N GLY A 224 11.93 -0.24 -5.72
CA GLY A 224 11.98 -0.25 -7.20
C GLY A 224 10.77 0.39 -7.87
N GLY A 225 10.20 1.43 -7.24
CA GLY A 225 9.02 2.15 -7.70
C GLY A 225 7.68 1.45 -7.45
N HIS A 226 7.66 0.32 -6.74
CA HIS A 226 6.44 -0.42 -6.42
C HIS A 226 6.30 -0.74 -4.93
N ALA A 227 5.09 -0.52 -4.42
CA ALA A 227 4.58 -1.01 -3.15
C ALA A 227 3.80 -2.30 -3.45
N THR A 228 4.48 -3.44 -3.34
CA THR A 228 3.89 -4.76 -3.60
C THR A 228 3.30 -5.31 -2.30
N ILE A 229 1.98 -5.36 -2.27
CA ILE A 229 1.15 -5.83 -1.17
C ILE A 229 0.89 -7.34 -1.34
N ASN A 230 1.21 -8.10 -0.31
CA ASN A 230 1.00 -9.54 -0.29
C ASN A 230 -0.48 -9.86 -0.03
N PHE A 231 -1.12 -10.55 -0.97
CA PHE A 231 -2.53 -10.90 -0.92
C PHE A 231 -2.89 -11.73 0.32
N LYS A 232 -1.99 -12.61 0.80
CA LYS A 232 -2.18 -13.35 2.05
C LYS A 232 -2.46 -12.41 3.22
N ARG A 233 -1.70 -11.33 3.32
CA ARG A 233 -1.84 -10.34 4.39
C ARG A 233 -2.97 -9.36 4.12
N TRP A 234 -3.29 -9.08 2.87
CA TRP A 234 -4.49 -8.33 2.52
C TRP A 234 -5.77 -9.04 3.00
N VAL A 235 -5.81 -10.36 2.84
CA VAL A 235 -6.91 -11.20 3.33
C VAL A 235 -6.86 -11.33 4.85
N ARG A 236 -5.73 -11.70 5.44
CA ARG A 236 -5.67 -12.20 6.83
C ARG A 236 -5.14 -11.21 7.86
N ALA A 237 -4.54 -10.09 7.44
CA ALA A 237 -3.71 -9.24 8.30
C ALA A 237 -2.62 -10.03 9.05
N THR A 238 -2.20 -9.54 10.21
CA THR A 238 -1.31 -10.21 11.16
C THR A 238 -1.97 -10.24 12.53
N ASP A 239 -1.49 -11.10 13.42
CA ASP A 239 -2.02 -11.21 14.78
C ASP A 239 -1.70 -9.97 15.65
N GLU A 240 -0.94 -9.01 15.11
CA GLU A 240 -0.62 -7.74 15.78
C GLU A 240 -1.71 -6.67 15.58
N PHE A 241 -2.75 -6.95 14.76
CA PHE A 241 -3.86 -6.06 14.48
C PHE A 241 -5.20 -6.76 14.73
N ASP A 242 -6.01 -6.22 15.63
CA ASP A 242 -7.39 -6.69 15.85
C ASP A 242 -8.36 -6.27 14.73
N ASP A 243 -7.96 -5.29 13.92
CA ASP A 243 -8.73 -4.76 12.79
C ASP A 243 -7.96 -4.90 11.46
N ARG A 244 -8.50 -5.73 10.56
CA ARG A 244 -7.97 -5.95 9.21
C ARG A 244 -7.99 -4.69 8.36
N THR A 245 -8.98 -3.82 8.54
CA THR A 245 -9.07 -2.54 7.82
C THR A 245 -7.92 -1.63 8.21
N LEU A 246 -7.63 -1.54 9.51
CA LEU A 246 -6.47 -0.81 10.01
C LEU A 246 -5.16 -1.39 9.45
N TYR A 247 -5.00 -2.71 9.41
CA TYR A 247 -3.83 -3.35 8.79
C TYR A 247 -3.67 -2.99 7.31
N ARG A 248 -4.78 -2.97 6.55
CA ARG A 248 -4.77 -2.62 5.12
C ARG A 248 -4.33 -1.18 4.88
N HIS A 249 -4.81 -0.24 5.69
CA HIS A 249 -4.31 1.13 5.67
C HIS A 249 -2.82 1.18 6.01
N TYR A 250 -2.42 0.50 7.08
CA TYR A 250 -1.03 0.43 7.52
C TYR A 250 -0.10 -0.04 6.40
N VAL A 251 -0.40 -1.19 5.77
CA VAL A 251 0.51 -1.78 4.79
C VAL A 251 0.63 -0.90 3.54
N VAL A 252 -0.46 -0.29 3.08
CA VAL A 252 -0.41 0.68 1.97
C VAL A 252 0.44 1.88 2.36
N SER A 253 0.21 2.49 3.52
CA SER A 253 0.97 3.65 3.98
C SER A 253 2.45 3.33 4.23
N HIS A 254 2.76 2.16 4.78
CA HIS A 254 4.12 1.70 5.05
C HIS A 254 4.91 1.48 3.77
N GLU A 255 4.37 0.68 2.84
CA GLU A 255 5.10 0.34 1.61
C GLU A 255 5.27 1.57 0.70
N VAL A 256 4.26 2.45 0.61
CA VAL A 256 4.42 3.73 -0.09
C VAL A 256 5.39 4.66 0.64
N GLY A 257 5.43 4.63 1.97
CA GLY A 257 6.41 5.37 2.77
C GLY A 257 7.85 5.07 2.37
N HIS A 258 8.17 3.81 2.07
CA HIS A 258 9.48 3.45 1.52
C HIS A 258 9.78 4.10 0.17
N LEU A 259 8.80 4.16 -0.73
CA LEU A 259 8.96 4.81 -2.03
C LEU A 259 9.13 6.32 -1.92
N LEU A 260 8.57 6.93 -0.88
CA LEU A 260 8.77 8.33 -0.52
C LEU A 260 10.10 8.59 0.21
N GLY A 261 10.89 7.55 0.48
CA GLY A 261 12.21 7.65 1.09
C GLY A 261 12.21 7.57 2.62
N HIS A 262 11.11 7.16 3.26
CA HIS A 262 11.07 6.96 4.70
C HIS A 262 11.67 5.59 5.07
N PRO A 263 12.72 5.56 5.91
CA PRO A 263 13.26 4.30 6.42
C PRO A 263 12.40 3.75 7.55
N HIS A 264 12.65 2.50 7.92
CA HIS A 264 12.04 1.91 9.12
C HIS A 264 12.32 2.73 10.37
N GLN A 265 11.35 2.73 11.28
CA GLN A 265 11.44 3.38 12.59
C GLN A 265 11.21 2.35 13.71
N GLY A 266 11.84 2.58 14.86
CA GLY A 266 11.65 1.74 16.04
C GLY A 266 10.39 2.12 16.81
N CYS A 267 9.86 1.17 17.59
CA CYS A 267 8.83 1.45 18.58
C CYS A 267 9.36 2.45 19.63
N PRO A 268 8.70 3.62 19.84
CA PRO A 268 9.16 4.64 20.79
C PRO A 268 8.99 4.27 22.27
N GLY A 269 8.23 3.21 22.58
CA GLY A 269 8.08 2.72 23.95
C GLY A 269 6.78 1.95 24.18
N ALA A 270 6.69 1.28 25.33
CA ALA A 270 5.53 0.48 25.68
C ALA A 270 4.24 1.33 25.75
N GLY A 271 3.16 0.83 25.15
CA GLY A 271 1.86 1.51 25.10
C GLY A 271 1.84 2.79 24.26
N ARG A 272 2.96 3.18 23.63
CA ARG A 272 3.01 4.29 22.69
C ARG A 272 2.53 3.80 21.32
N LEU A 273 1.97 4.71 20.54
CA LEU A 273 1.58 4.43 19.18
C LEU A 273 2.83 4.12 18.32
N ALA A 274 2.78 3.04 17.56
CA ALA A 274 3.84 2.68 16.62
C ALA A 274 3.95 3.75 15.52
N PRO A 275 5.16 4.19 15.13
CA PRO A 275 5.32 4.92 13.88
C PRO A 275 4.83 4.07 12.72
N VAL A 276 4.20 4.66 11.70
CA VAL A 276 3.75 3.91 10.52
C VAL A 276 4.89 3.12 9.86
N MET A 277 6.12 3.64 9.94
CA MET A 277 7.32 2.99 9.41
C MET A 277 7.94 1.97 10.37
N GLN A 278 7.33 1.65 11.51
CA GLN A 278 7.67 0.42 12.25
C GLN A 278 7.25 -0.79 11.42
N GLN A 279 8.06 -1.85 11.46
CA GLN A 279 7.77 -3.15 10.85
C GLN A 279 6.63 -3.90 11.58
N GLN A 280 5.42 -3.35 11.55
CA GLN A 280 4.27 -3.84 12.32
C GLN A 280 3.70 -5.16 11.78
N SER A 281 3.96 -5.52 10.51
CA SER A 281 3.64 -6.85 9.99
C SER A 281 4.44 -7.98 10.66
N TYR A 282 5.55 -7.65 11.31
CA TYR A 282 6.34 -8.61 12.07
C TYR A 282 6.02 -8.55 13.56
N ARG A 283 6.00 -7.33 14.12
CA ARG A 283 5.74 -7.11 15.54
C ARG A 283 5.42 -5.65 15.83
N VAL A 284 4.30 -5.41 16.51
CA VAL A 284 3.90 -4.11 17.05
C VAL A 284 4.40 -3.94 18.47
N ALA A 285 4.26 -4.98 19.32
CA ALA A 285 4.63 -4.91 20.72
C ALA A 285 6.11 -4.52 20.93
N PRO A 286 6.43 -3.62 21.87
CA PRO A 286 5.58 -3.17 22.98
C PRO A 286 4.69 -1.95 22.67
N CYS A 287 4.71 -1.45 21.44
CA CYS A 287 3.84 -0.36 20.99
C CYS A 287 2.39 -0.82 20.80
N VAL A 288 1.53 0.11 20.41
CA VAL A 288 0.17 -0.11 19.93
C VAL A 288 0.12 0.13 18.41
N ALA A 289 -0.67 -0.67 17.69
CA ALA A 289 -0.72 -0.67 16.23
C ALA A 289 -1.20 0.67 15.66
N ASN A 290 -0.66 1.06 14.51
CA ASN A 290 -0.96 2.32 13.85
C ASN A 290 -0.81 2.23 12.34
N ALA A 291 -1.77 2.78 11.60
CA ALA A 291 -1.74 2.82 10.15
C ALA A 291 -1.20 4.13 9.56
N TRP A 292 -1.06 5.18 10.35
CA TRP A 292 -1.00 6.53 9.81
C TRP A 292 0.31 7.26 10.12
N PRO A 293 0.90 7.97 9.13
CA PRO A 293 2.03 8.86 9.38
C PRO A 293 1.68 10.03 10.34
N HIS A 294 0.45 10.55 10.24
CA HIS A 294 -0.05 11.67 11.05
C HIS A 294 -1.36 11.29 11.78
N PRO A 295 -1.30 10.40 12.79
CA PRO A 295 -2.50 9.83 13.42
C PRO A 295 -3.37 10.86 14.16
N ASP A 296 -2.81 12.01 14.54
CA ASP A 296 -3.49 13.08 15.28
C ASP A 296 -4.00 14.23 14.39
N ALA A 297 -3.86 14.11 13.06
CA ALA A 297 -4.27 15.15 12.10
C ALA A 297 -5.78 15.30 11.99
#